data_AF-A0A6L3NI43-F1
#
_entry.id   AF-A0A6L3NI43-F1
#
_cell.length_a   1.000
_cell.length_b   1.000
_cell.length_c   1.000
_cell.angle_alpha   90.00
_cell.angle_beta   90.00
_cell.angle_gamma   90.00
#
_symmetry.space_group_name_H-M   'P 1'
#
loop_
_entity.id
_entity.type
_entity.pdbx_description
1 polymer ?
#
loop_
_entity_poly.entity_id
_entity_poly.type
_entity_poly.pdbx_seq_one_letter_code
_entity_poly.pdbx_strand_id
1 'polypeptide(L)'
;MYEINRNLIERKADRSFFDAAHFFVFKFNANGYAMIDALAGGPFTRERFVAMCEALEMTREATDAFWDKCVRHRIVVEPAGTAMPDRC
;
A
#
# COMPACT_ATOMS: atom_id res chain seq x y z
N MET A 1 0.31 -2.33 -12.62
CA MET A 1 1.18 -2.98 -11.60
C MET A 1 1.43 -1.94 -10.53
N TYR A 2 1.57 -2.35 -9.27
CA TYR A 2 1.70 -1.46 -8.12
C TYR A 2 2.92 -1.83 -7.28
N GLU A 3 3.42 -0.91 -6.46
CA GLU A 3 4.45 -1.16 -5.46
C GLU A 3 4.14 -0.39 -4.16
N ILE A 4 4.77 -0.81 -3.07
CA ILE A 4 4.77 -0.02 -1.83
C ILE A 4 5.67 1.20 -2.03
N ASN A 5 5.16 2.38 -1.68
CA ASN A 5 5.85 3.64 -1.89
C ASN A 5 7.14 3.72 -1.07
N ARG A 6 8.28 3.73 -1.77
CA ARG A 6 9.63 3.76 -1.17
C ARG A 6 10.01 5.10 -0.55
N ASN A 7 9.21 6.14 -0.78
CA ASN A 7 9.42 7.44 -0.13
C ASN A 7 8.86 7.50 1.29
N LEU A 8 8.09 6.48 1.70
CA LEU A 8 7.63 6.35 3.08
C LEU A 8 8.68 5.63 3.92
N ILE A 9 8.90 6.14 5.13
CA ILE A 9 9.83 5.52 6.09
C ILE A 9 9.05 4.46 6.87
N GLU A 10 9.38 3.20 6.63
CA GLU A 10 8.79 2.08 7.36
C GLU A 10 9.28 2.03 8.81
N ARG A 11 8.35 1.86 9.74
CA ARG A 11 8.61 1.67 11.18
C ARG A 11 8.02 0.33 11.62
N LYS A 12 8.84 -0.73 11.53
CA LYS A 12 8.37 -2.10 11.82
C LYS A 12 7.89 -2.29 13.26
N ALA A 13 8.55 -1.64 14.22
CA ALA A 13 8.27 -1.81 15.65
C ALA A 13 6.85 -1.41 16.05
N ASP A 14 6.22 -0.47 15.33
CA ASP A 14 4.86 -0.01 15.61
C ASP A 14 3.89 -0.19 14.45
N ARG A 15 4.29 -0.97 13.43
CA ARG A 15 3.48 -1.32 12.25
C ARG A 15 2.97 -0.07 11.54
N SER A 16 3.87 0.85 11.23
CA SER A 16 3.50 2.12 10.61
C SER A 16 4.44 2.56 9.50
N PHE A 17 3.94 3.47 8.67
CA PHE A 17 4.73 4.20 7.68
C PHE A 17 4.67 5.69 7.99
N PHE A 18 5.83 6.34 7.96
CA PHE A 18 5.94 7.79 8.17
C PHE A 18 6.20 8.50 6.83
N ASP A 19 5.35 9.47 6.51
CA ASP A 19 5.53 10.40 5.41
C ASP A 19 6.25 11.66 5.92
N ALA A 20 7.54 11.79 5.60
CA ALA A 20 8.36 12.91 6.02
C ALA A 20 8.03 14.22 5.28
N ALA A 21 7.41 14.15 4.10
CA ALA A 21 7.06 15.35 3.33
C ALA A 21 5.84 16.06 3.92
N HIS A 22 4.88 15.28 4.44
CA HIS A 22 3.62 15.81 4.97
C HIS A 22 3.45 15.63 6.49
N PHE A 23 4.43 15.03 7.17
CA PHE A 23 4.41 14.74 8.60
C PHE A 23 3.20 13.88 9.04
N PHE A 24 2.85 12.87 8.24
CA PHE A 24 1.79 11.91 8.57
C PHE A 24 2.34 10.55 8.99
N VAL A 25 1.64 9.90 9.92
CA VAL A 25 1.90 8.51 10.32
C VAL A 25 0.70 7.66 9.94
N PHE A 26 0.92 6.69 9.07
CA PHE A 26 -0.08 5.68 8.69
C PHE A 26 0.11 4.44 9.54
N LYS A 27 -0.79 4.23 10.50
CA LYS A 27 -0.74 3.09 11.43
C LYS A 27 -1.66 1.97 10.97
N PHE A 28 -1.14 0.76 10.99
CA PHE A 28 -1.87 -0.44 10.58
C PHE A 28 -2.19 -1.31 11.81
N ASN A 29 -3.25 -2.10 11.69
CA ASN A 29 -3.44 -3.24 12.59
C ASN A 29 -2.48 -4.38 12.18
N ALA A 30 -2.47 -5.47 12.95
CA ALA A 30 -1.55 -6.58 12.72
C ALA A 30 -1.70 -7.19 11.30
N ASN A 31 -2.94 -7.49 10.90
CA ASN A 31 -3.23 -8.15 9.61
C ASN A 31 -2.90 -7.24 8.43
N GLY A 32 -3.33 -5.98 8.48
CA GLY A 32 -3.06 -5.00 7.43
C GLY A 32 -1.56 -4.74 7.26
N TYR A 33 -0.80 -4.69 8.36
CA TYR A 33 0.64 -4.53 8.29
C TYR A 33 1.34 -5.75 7.71
N ALA A 34 0.99 -6.97 8.17
CA ALA A 34 1.57 -8.20 7.65
C ALA A 34 1.36 -8.34 6.14
N MET A 35 0.18 -7.93 5.66
CA MET A 35 -0.10 -7.90 4.22
C MET A 35 0.78 -6.88 3.47
N ILE A 36 0.93 -5.66 4.00
CA ILE A 36 1.77 -4.63 3.37
C ILE A 36 3.25 -5.04 3.36
N ASP A 37 3.77 -5.61 4.45
CA ASP A 37 5.15 -6.10 4.55
C ASP A 37 5.42 -7.22 3.53
N ALA A 38 4.47 -8.15 3.35
CA ALA A 38 4.57 -9.20 2.34
C ALA A 38 4.53 -8.66 0.89
N LEU A 39 3.83 -7.55 0.64
CA LEU A 39 3.79 -6.88 -0.66
C LEU A 39 5.00 -5.98 -0.91
N ALA A 40 5.73 -5.54 0.14
CA ALA A 40 6.90 -4.69 0.01
C ALA A 40 8.09 -5.38 -0.70
N GLY A 41 8.05 -6.71 -0.83
CA GLY A 41 9.10 -7.51 -1.50
C GLY A 41 9.21 -7.31 -3.02
N GLY A 42 8.30 -6.57 -3.65
CA GLY A 42 8.37 -6.25 -5.08
C GLY A 42 7.04 -5.78 -5.64
N PRO A 43 6.97 -5.46 -6.93
CA PRO A 43 5.72 -4.96 -7.48
C PRO A 43 4.69 -6.09 -7.62
N PHE A 44 3.41 -5.73 -7.51
CA PHE A 44 2.28 -6.65 -7.41
C PHE A 44 1.08 -6.16 -8.24
N THR A 45 0.08 -7.02 -8.41
CA THR A 45 -1.18 -6.65 -9.07
C THR A 45 -2.28 -6.42 -8.04
N ARG A 46 -3.35 -5.72 -8.44
CA ARG A 46 -4.51 -5.49 -7.55
C ARG A 46 -5.17 -6.82 -7.18
N GLU A 47 -5.20 -7.79 -8.09
CA GLU A 47 -5.76 -9.12 -7.87
C GLU A 47 -4.98 -9.86 -6.78
N ARG A 48 -3.64 -9.75 -6.75
CA ARG A 48 -2.83 -10.31 -5.66
C ARG A 48 -3.17 -9.66 -4.31
N PHE A 49 -3.36 -8.34 -4.28
CA PHE A 49 -3.79 -7.64 -3.06
C PHE A 49 -5.14 -8.14 -2.57
N VAL A 50 -6.12 -8.26 -3.48
CA VAL A 50 -7.48 -8.74 -3.16
C VAL A 50 -7.42 -10.18 -2.64
N ALA A 51 -6.69 -11.08 -3.30
CA ALA A 51 -6.54 -12.47 -2.87
C ALA A 51 -5.94 -12.59 -1.46
N MET A 52 -5.00 -11.71 -1.10
CA MET A 52 -4.44 -11.68 0.25
C MET A 52 -5.44 -11.16 1.30
N CYS A 53 -6.31 -10.21 0.95
CA CYS A 53 -7.40 -9.77 1.81
C CYS A 53 -8.45 -10.86 2.03
N GLU A 54 -8.80 -11.59 0.96
CA GLU A 54 -9.72 -12.73 1.02
C GLU A 54 -9.18 -13.87 1.90
N ALA A 55 -7.87 -14.15 1.82
CA ALA A 55 -7.20 -15.14 2.69
C ALA A 55 -7.23 -14.74 4.18
N LEU A 56 -7.47 -13.47 4.48
CA LEU A 56 -7.68 -12.93 5.83
C LEU A 56 -9.17 -12.80 6.19
N GLU A 57 -10.05 -13.40 5.39
CA GLU A 57 -11.51 -13.38 5.55
C GLU A 57 -12.10 -11.96 5.57
N MET A 58 -11.43 -11.00 4.92
CA MET A 58 -11.97 -9.64 4.78
C MET A 58 -13.14 -9.64 3.81
N THR A 59 -14.20 -8.89 4.13
CA THR A 59 -15.30 -8.68 3.18
C THR A 59 -14.81 -7.88 1.97
N ARG A 60 -15.56 -7.95 0.87
CA ARG A 60 -15.24 -7.19 -0.34
C ARG A 60 -15.24 -5.69 -0.08
N GLU A 61 -16.23 -5.19 0.67
CA GLU A 61 -16.34 -3.77 1.01
C GLU A 61 -15.14 -3.31 1.86
N ALA A 62 -14.69 -4.13 2.81
CA ALA A 62 -13.52 -3.82 3.62
C ALA A 62 -12.23 -3.84 2.78
N THR A 63 -12.13 -4.77 1.82
CA THR A 63 -11.02 -4.87 0.88
C THR A 63 -10.94 -3.65 -0.02
N ASP A 64 -12.05 -3.23 -0.62
CA ASP A 64 -12.12 -2.04 -1.47
C ASP A 64 -11.82 -0.77 -0.66
N ALA A 65 -12.38 -0.63 0.55
CA ALA A 65 -12.08 0.50 1.42
C ALA A 65 -10.61 0.55 1.85
N PHE A 66 -9.97 -0.60 2.06
CA PHE A 66 -8.55 -0.68 2.40
C PHE A 66 -7.68 -0.29 1.20
N TRP A 67 -7.99 -0.86 0.03
CA TRP A 67 -7.35 -0.51 -1.23
C TRP A 67 -7.39 1.00 -1.49
N ASP A 68 -8.58 1.60 -1.39
CA ASP A 68 -8.79 3.02 -1.64
C ASP A 68 -7.98 3.89 -0.68
N LYS A 69 -7.91 3.53 0.61
CA LYS A 69 -7.05 4.23 1.58
C LYS A 69 -5.57 4.13 1.21
N CYS A 70 -5.11 2.93 0.84
CA CYS A 70 -3.73 2.70 0.47
C CYS A 70 -3.31 3.52 -0.77
N VAL A 71 -4.16 3.58 -1.80
CA VAL A 71 -3.91 4.36 -3.01
C VAL A 71 -4.02 5.86 -2.73
N ARG A 72 -5.08 6.30 -2.04
CA ARG A 72 -5.32 7.72 -1.73
C ARG A 72 -4.20 8.33 -0.92
N HIS A 73 -3.66 7.60 0.06
CA HIS A 73 -2.56 8.05 0.90
C HIS A 73 -1.19 7.70 0.31
N ARG A 74 -1.14 7.24 -0.94
CA ARG A 74 0.09 6.88 -1.66
C ARG A 74 0.97 5.90 -0.88
N ILE A 75 0.38 5.01 -0.11
CA ILE A 75 1.07 3.85 0.49
C ILE A 75 1.36 2.84 -0.62
N VAL A 76 0.36 2.64 -1.50
CA VAL A 76 0.48 1.86 -2.73
C VAL A 76 0.49 2.83 -3.89
N VAL A 77 1.47 2.69 -4.79
CA VAL A 77 1.67 3.57 -5.94
C VAL A 77 1.91 2.75 -7.20
N GLU A 78 1.67 3.33 -8.36
CA GLU A 78 2.15 2.75 -9.61
C GLU A 78 3.66 3.00 -9.74
N PRO A 79 4.44 2.04 -10.27
CA PRO A 79 5.86 2.22 -10.50
C PRO A 79 6.14 3.46 -11.35
N ALA A 80 7.18 4.21 -10.99
CA ALA A 80 7.65 5.36 -11.76
C ALA A 80 8.17 4.90 -13.14
N GLY A 81 7.25 4.76 -14.09
CA GLY A 81 7.46 4.19 -15.42
C GLY A 81 6.17 4.06 -16.23
N THR A 82 4.99 4.14 -15.59
CA THR A 82 3.68 4.22 -16.28
C THR A 82 3.11 5.63 -16.40
N ALA A 83 3.74 6.64 -15.80
CA ALA A 83 3.45 8.03 -16.17
C ALA A 83 4.12 8.30 -17.52
N MET A 84 3.33 8.26 -18.61
CA MET A 84 3.77 8.91 -19.86
C MET A 84 4.21 10.33 -19.50
N PRO A 85 5.41 10.78 -19.94
CA PRO A 85 5.78 12.16 -19.73
C PRO A 85 4.74 13.03 -20.44
N ASP A 86 4.12 13.95 -19.68
CA ASP A 86 3.35 15.04 -20.23
C ASP A 86 4.22 15.71 -21.31
N ARG A 87 3.78 15.57 -22.57
CA ARG A 87 4.37 16.32 -23.67
C ARG A 87 3.82 17.75 -23.56
N CYS A 88 4.67 18.68 -23.15
CA CYS A 88 4.57 20.09 -23.50
C CYS A 88 5.96 20.57 -23.90
#